data_AF-A0A9W4MB28-F1
#
_entry.id   AF-A0A9W4MB28-F1
#
_cell.length_a   1.000
_cell.length_b   1.000
_cell.length_c   1.000
_cell.angle_alpha   90.00
_cell.angle_beta   90.00
_cell.angle_gamma   90.00
#
_symmetry.space_group_name_H-M   'P 1'
#
loop_
_entity.id
_entity.type
_entity.pdbx_description
1 polymer ?
#
loop_
_entity_poly.entity_id
_entity_poly.type
_entity_poly.pdbx_seq_one_letter_code
_entity_poly.pdbx_strand_id
1 'polypeptide(L)'
;MATTAERKEYPISMRLPEADVAMIDRAANLRGRSRTDFVREAAVRAAEEVVMEQGLIRMSPEGFAQFLDVLALPAAPVPEMVEVLKRPAPWEPGYVAKR
;
A
#
# COMPACT_ATOMS: atom_id res chain seq x y z
N MET A 1 -5.27 -0.10 26.40
CA MET A 1 -4.98 -1.49 25.97
C MET A 1 -5.42 -1.61 24.52
N ALA A 2 -4.48 -1.78 23.60
CA ALA A 2 -4.79 -1.86 22.17
C ALA A 2 -5.52 -3.17 21.89
N THR A 3 -6.72 -3.10 21.33
CA THR A 3 -7.47 -4.26 20.87
C THR A 3 -6.69 -4.94 19.76
N THR A 4 -6.15 -6.13 20.04
CA THR A 4 -5.60 -7.03 19.04
C THR A 4 -6.71 -7.31 18.04
N ALA A 5 -6.61 -6.77 16.82
CA ALA A 5 -7.54 -7.10 15.76
C ALA A 5 -7.49 -8.63 15.55
N GLU A 6 -8.63 -9.31 15.70
CA GLU A 6 -8.72 -10.73 15.41
C GLU A 6 -8.25 -10.98 13.98
N ARG A 7 -7.20 -11.79 13.84
CA ARG A 7 -6.64 -12.16 12.55
C ARG A 7 -7.56 -13.21 11.93
N LYS A 8 -8.59 -12.76 11.21
CA LYS A 8 -9.54 -13.65 10.52
C LYS A 8 -8.85 -14.31 9.33
N GLU A 9 -8.74 -15.63 9.38
CA GLU A 9 -8.23 -16.44 8.27
C GLU A 9 -9.39 -16.85 7.35
N TYR A 10 -9.20 -16.71 6.04
CA TYR A 10 -10.19 -17.06 5.03
C TYR A 10 -9.65 -18.18 4.14
N PRO A 11 -10.37 -19.31 3.99
CA PRO A 11 -9.94 -20.38 3.11
C PRO A 11 -10.07 -19.97 1.64
N ILE A 12 -9.09 -20.33 0.82
CA ILE A 12 -9.11 -20.12 -0.64
C ILE A 12 -9.08 -21.49 -1.32
N SER A 13 -10.17 -21.85 -2.00
CA SER A 13 -10.26 -23.06 -2.82
C SER A 13 -10.04 -22.74 -4.29
N MET A 14 -9.08 -23.40 -4.94
CA MET A 14 -8.81 -23.25 -6.36
C MET A 14 -8.57 -24.61 -7.02
N ARG A 15 -8.84 -24.71 -8.32
CA ARG A 15 -8.50 -25.88 -9.14
C ARG A 15 -7.38 -25.51 -10.09
N LEU A 16 -6.36 -26.36 -10.16
CA LEU A 16 -5.20 -26.19 -11.02
C LEU A 16 -5.02 -27.44 -11.89
N PRO A 17 -4.55 -27.30 -13.14
CA PRO A 17 -4.07 -28.42 -13.94
C PRO A 17 -2.99 -29.22 -13.21
N GLU A 18 -2.92 -30.52 -13.48
CA GLU A 18 -1.93 -31.42 -12.86
C GLU A 18 -0.49 -30.96 -13.08
N ALA A 19 -0.19 -30.48 -14.31
CA ALA A 19 1.13 -29.97 -14.65
C ALA A 19 1.55 -28.76 -13.79
N ASP A 20 0.60 -27.85 -13.50
CA ASP A 20 0.87 -26.68 -12.67
C ASP A 20 1.09 -27.08 -11.21
N VAL A 21 0.28 -28.02 -10.69
CA VAL A 21 0.48 -28.57 -9.33
C VAL A 21 1.85 -29.23 -9.21
N ALA A 22 2.25 -30.04 -10.18
CA ALA A 22 3.56 -30.70 -10.19
C ALA A 22 4.72 -29.69 -10.20
N MET A 23 4.59 -28.61 -10.96
CA MET A 23 5.60 -27.55 -11.01
C MET A 23 5.68 -26.78 -9.69
N ILE A 24 4.53 -26.46 -9.08
CA ILE A 24 4.45 -25.81 -7.76
C ILE A 24 5.09 -26.69 -6.69
N ASP A 25 4.79 -27.99 -6.68
CA ASP A 25 5.38 -28.93 -5.73
C ASP A 25 6.89 -29.00 -5.84
N ARG A 26 7.40 -29.07 -7.06
CA ARG A 26 8.84 -29.02 -7.31
C ARG A 26 9.46 -27.73 -6.75
N ALA A 27 8.84 -26.58 -7.00
CA ALA A 27 9.34 -25.29 -6.53
C ALA A 27 9.29 -25.17 -5.00
N ALA A 28 8.20 -25.63 -4.36
CA ALA A 28 8.05 -25.67 -2.91
C ALA A 28 9.10 -26.57 -2.26
N ASN A 29 9.34 -27.75 -2.82
CA ASN A 29 10.37 -28.68 -2.37
C ASN A 29 11.78 -28.08 -2.47
N LEU A 30 12.11 -27.40 -3.57
CA LEU A 30 13.39 -26.70 -3.72
C LEU A 30 13.60 -25.58 -2.69
N ARG A 31 12.51 -25.01 -2.17
CA ARG A 31 12.52 -23.99 -1.11
C ARG A 31 12.39 -24.56 0.29
N GLY A 32 12.20 -25.87 0.45
CA GLY A 32 11.97 -26.52 1.74
C GLY A 32 10.69 -26.06 2.43
N ARG A 33 9.65 -25.69 1.68
CA ARG A 33 8.37 -25.19 2.21
C ARG A 33 7.21 -26.09 1.76
N SER A 34 6.09 -26.02 2.49
CA SER A 34 4.87 -26.71 2.07
C SER A 34 4.28 -26.08 0.81
N ARG A 35 3.50 -26.85 0.04
CA ARG A 35 2.75 -26.34 -1.13
C ARG A 35 1.90 -25.13 -0.75
N THR A 36 1.16 -25.24 0.36
CA THR A 36 0.25 -24.18 0.83
C THR A 36 1.01 -22.90 1.16
N ASP A 37 2.13 -23.01 1.88
CA ASP A 37 2.94 -21.84 2.23
C ASP A 37 3.54 -21.17 0.99
N PHE A 38 4.05 -21.98 0.05
CA PHE A 38 4.62 -21.49 -1.19
C PHE A 38 3.59 -20.73 -2.04
N VAL A 39 2.39 -21.31 -2.22
CA VAL A 39 1.30 -20.67 -2.98
C VAL A 39 0.82 -19.40 -2.28
N ARG A 40 0.66 -19.43 -0.95
CA ARG A 40 0.24 -18.27 -0.16
C ARG A 40 1.23 -17.11 -0.32
N GLU A 41 2.51 -17.38 -0.12
CA GLU A 41 3.57 -16.36 -0.24
C GLU A 41 3.65 -15.80 -1.66
N ALA A 42 3.61 -16.66 -2.68
CA ALA A 42 3.63 -16.23 -4.07
C ALA A 42 2.42 -15.35 -4.42
N ALA A 43 1.22 -15.72 -3.97
CA ALA A 43 0.00 -14.96 -4.22
C ALA A 43 0.02 -13.59 -3.53
N VAL A 44 0.46 -13.53 -2.27
CA VAL A 44 0.58 -12.25 -1.54
C VAL A 44 1.60 -11.35 -2.22
N ARG A 45 2.78 -11.88 -2.55
CA ARG A 45 3.82 -11.11 -3.23
C ARG A 45 3.34 -10.54 -4.57
N ALA A 46 2.67 -11.35 -5.39
CA ALA A 46 2.13 -10.90 -6.66
C ALA A 46 1.07 -9.79 -6.45
N ALA A 47 0.22 -9.91 -5.44
CA ALA A 47 -0.75 -8.87 -5.10
C ALA A 47 -0.07 -7.57 -4.63
N GLU A 48 0.96 -7.67 -3.79
CA GLU A 48 1.75 -6.51 -3.34
C GLU A 48 2.43 -5.79 -4.51
N GLU A 49 3.03 -6.54 -5.43
CA GLU A 49 3.65 -5.99 -6.64
C GLU A 49 2.64 -5.19 -7.47
N VAL A 50 1.43 -5.72 -7.70
CA VAL A 50 0.35 -5.03 -8.42
C VAL A 50 -0.14 -3.78 -7.69
N VAL A 51 -0.28 -3.84 -6.36
CA VAL A 51 -0.70 -2.68 -5.56
C VAL A 51 0.37 -1.58 -5.62
N MET A 52 1.65 -1.94 -5.57
CA MET A 52 2.75 -0.99 -5.69
C MET A 52 2.81 -0.33 -7.06
N GLU A 53 2.47 -1.04 -8.14
CA GLU A 53 2.41 -0.47 -9.48
C GLU A 53 1.41 0.69 -9.61
N GLN A 54 0.33 0.68 -8.82
CA GLN A 54 -0.67 1.75 -8.82
C GLN A 54 -0.21 3.03 -8.11
N GLY A 55 0.85 2.96 -7.27
CA GLY A 55 1.39 4.10 -6.53
C GLY A 55 2.49 4.88 -7.26
N LEU A 56 2.89 4.46 -8.46
CA LEU A 56 4.00 5.07 -9.19
C LEU A 56 3.55 6.33 -9.95
N ILE A 57 3.98 7.49 -9.47
CA ILE A 57 3.91 8.74 -10.24
C ILE A 57 5.04 8.72 -11.26
N ARG A 58 4.72 8.37 -12.52
CA ARG A 58 5.66 8.49 -13.64
C ARG A 58 5.71 9.94 -14.13
N MET A 59 6.92 10.46 -14.30
CA MET A 59 7.16 11.81 -14.82
C MET A 59 8.31 11.77 -15.83
N SER A 60 8.31 12.70 -16.78
CA SER A 60 9.44 12.87 -17.69
C SER A 60 10.66 13.39 -16.91
N PRO A 61 11.90 13.24 -17.43
CA PRO A 61 13.08 13.80 -16.80
C PRO A 61 12.94 15.30 -16.50
N GLU A 62 12.31 16.06 -17.40
CA GLU A 62 12.06 17.49 -17.24
C GLU A 62 11.04 17.77 -16.13
N GLY A 63 9.94 17.00 -16.08
CA GLY A 63 8.96 17.10 -15.00
C GLY A 63 9.54 16.76 -13.64
N PHE A 64 10.46 15.79 -13.58
CA PHE A 64 11.18 15.44 -12.36
C PHE A 64 12.11 16.56 -11.90
N ALA A 65 12.86 17.17 -12.83
CA ALA A 65 13.71 18.32 -12.50
C ALA A 65 12.89 19.50 -11.94
N GLN A 66 11.77 19.85 -12.59
CA GLN A 66 10.87 20.90 -12.11
C GLN A 66 10.29 20.59 -10.73
N PHE A 67 9.92 19.33 -10.49
CA PHE A 67 9.43 18.89 -9.18
C PHE A 67 10.49 19.05 -8.08
N LEU A 68 11.74 18.66 -8.37
CA LEU A 68 12.86 18.84 -7.43
C LEU A 68 13.15 20.33 -7.16
N ASP A 69 13.08 21.18 -8.19
CA ASP A 69 13.28 22.62 -8.02
C ASP A 69 12.23 23.21 -7.07
N VAL A 70 10.96 22.80 -7.18
CA VAL A 70 9.89 23.23 -6.27
C VAL A 70 10.13 22.73 -4.85
N LEU A 71 10.57 21.47 -4.67
CA LEU A 71 10.87 20.92 -3.35
C LEU A 71 12.06 21.57 -2.66
N ALA A 72 13.03 22.07 -3.42
CA ALA A 72 14.22 22.74 -2.88
C ALA A 72 13.93 24.16 -2.35
N LEU A 73 12.79 24.76 -2.75
CA LEU A 73 12.40 26.08 -2.27
C LEU A 73 12.00 26.03 -0.79
N PRO A 74 12.28 27.10 -0.02
CA PRO A 74 11.76 27.23 1.32
C PRO A 74 10.23 27.23 1.28
N ALA A 75 9.61 26.55 2.24
CA ALA A 75 8.16 26.49 2.35
C ALA A 75 7.57 27.91 2.53
N ALA A 76 6.80 28.36 1.55
CA ALA A 76 6.06 29.61 1.62
C ALA A 76 4.66 29.34 2.21
N PRO A 77 4.24 30.07 3.26
CA PRO A 77 2.91 29.90 3.81
C PRO A 77 1.86 30.39 2.82
N VAL A 78 0.94 29.51 2.44
CA VAL A 78 -0.27 29.86 1.70
C VAL A 78 -1.33 30.31 2.72
N PRO A 79 -1.83 31.56 2.70
CA PRO A 79 -2.74 32.08 3.73
C PRO A 79 -3.94 31.16 3.99
N GLU A 80 -4.55 30.62 2.95
CA GLU A 80 -5.69 29.72 3.03
C GLU A 80 -5.33 28.40 3.74
N MET A 81 -4.14 27.84 3.48
CA MET A 81 -3.66 26.64 4.18
C MET A 81 -3.39 26.93 5.66
N VAL A 82 -2.81 28.09 5.96
CA VAL A 82 -2.55 28.52 7.35
C VAL A 82 -3.86 28.63 8.12
N GLU A 83 -4.90 29.22 7.53
CA GLU A 83 -6.22 29.35 8.17
C GLU A 83 -6.90 27.98 8.37
N VAL A 84 -6.74 27.04 7.43
CA VAL A 84 -7.21 25.66 7.60
C VAL A 84 -6.48 24.96 8.75
N LEU A 85 -5.15 25.08 8.81
CA LEU A 85 -4.32 24.42 9.83
C LEU A 85 -4.53 24.99 11.24
N LYS A 86 -4.94 26.26 11.37
CA LYS A 86 -5.32 26.87 12.65
C LYS A 86 -6.72 26.46 13.12
N ARG A 87 -7.54 25.89 12.25
CA ARG A 87 -8.91 25.51 12.61
C ARG A 87 -8.86 24.34 13.58
N PRO A 88 -9.57 24.40 14.73
CA PRO A 88 -9.69 23.25 15.62
C PRO A 88 -10.22 22.05 14.83
N ALA A 89 -9.69 20.87 15.12
CA ALA A 89 -10.15 19.64 14.49
C ALA A 89 -11.63 19.39 14.84
N PRO A 90 -12.41 18.66 14.02
CA PRO A 90 -13.84 18.44 14.24
C PRO A 90 -14.21 17.81 15.60
N TRP A 91 -13.25 17.21 16.30
CA TRP A 91 -13.40 16.59 17.61
C TRP A 91 -12.86 17.45 18.77
N GLU A 92 -12.34 18.64 18.51
CA GLU A 92 -11.77 19.54 19.53
C GLU A 92 -12.81 20.53 20.09
N PRO A 93 -12.71 20.90 21.38
CA PRO A 93 -13.54 21.95 21.96
C PRO A 93 -13.32 23.28 21.24
N GLY A 94 -14.38 23.86 20.67
CA GLY A 94 -14.32 25.12 19.92
C GLY A 94 -14.45 24.99 18.40
N TYR A 95 -14.63 23.77 17.87
CA TYR A 95 -14.97 23.59 16.45
C TYR A 95 -16.34 24.20 16.10
N VAL A 96 -16.34 25.10 15.11
CA VAL A 96 -17.55 25.61 14.47
C VAL A 96 -17.57 25.13 13.02
N ALA A 97 -18.63 24.43 12.64
CA ALA A 97 -18.85 24.03 11.24
C ALA A 97 -19.15 25.28 10.39
N LYS A 98 -18.27 25.63 9.46
CA LYS A 98 -18.62 26.59 8.40
C LYS A 98 -19.68 25.93 7.50
N ARG A 99 -20.88 26.55 7.41
CA ARG A 99 -21.93 26.20 6.44
C ARG A 99 -21.52 26.67 5.05
#